data_AF-A0A1V5GW23-F1
#
_entry.id   AF-A0A1V5GW23-F1
#
_cell.length_a   1.000
_cell.length_b   1.000
_cell.length_c   1.000
_cell.angle_alpha   90.00
_cell.angle_beta   90.00
_cell.angle_gamma   90.00
#
_symmetry.space_group_name_H-M   'P 1'
#
loop_
_entity.id
_entity.type
_entity.pdbx_description
1 polymer ?
#
loop_
_entity_poly.entity_id
_entity_poly.type
_entity_poly.pdbx_seq_one_letter_code
_entity_poly.pdbx_strand_id
1 'polypeptide(L)'
;MAYSDAARARRRCTGTRKDGKPCQAWAMWNDPEQRCMAHAGRHHTGPMQAKRPPGKCVCRWRRAQAPPCTCAAYPWPHRPGSGLCRWPEPPQETSQAPAGERLPGVLRTDTAGYRMLVEAFGKKDVERQREEIAAMVRGALGSNRPRSGS
;
A
#
# COMPACT_ATOMS: atom_id res chain seq x y z
N MET A 1 0.46 -4.62 14.27
CA MET A 1 -0.70 -4.17 13.44
C MET A 1 -0.58 -2.67 13.21
N ALA A 2 -0.97 -2.16 12.05
CA ALA A 2 -0.78 -0.73 11.69
C ALA A 2 -1.68 0.27 12.46
N TYR A 3 -2.70 -0.20 13.18
CA TYR A 3 -3.66 0.65 13.90
C TYR A 3 -3.93 0.11 15.30
N SER A 4 -4.03 1.02 16.29
CA SER A 4 -4.56 0.72 17.62
C SER A 4 -6.06 0.38 17.57
N ASP A 5 -6.61 -0.19 18.64
CA ASP A 5 -8.05 -0.44 18.73
C ASP A 5 -8.88 0.86 18.67
N ALA A 6 -8.37 1.94 19.27
CA ALA A 6 -8.98 3.26 19.20
C ALA A 6 -9.01 3.78 17.75
N ALA A 7 -7.91 3.62 17.01
CA ALA A 7 -7.85 3.98 15.59
C ALA A 7 -8.80 3.12 14.75
N ARG A 8 -8.92 1.83 15.07
CA ARG A 8 -9.86 0.94 14.40
C ARG A 8 -11.31 1.39 14.65
N ALA A 9 -11.67 1.70 15.89
CA ALA A 9 -13.00 2.17 16.26
C ALA A 9 -13.35 3.49 15.57
N ARG A 10 -12.46 4.49 15.63
CA ARG A 10 -12.64 5.81 14.98
C ARG A 10 -12.79 5.76 13.47
N ARG A 11 -12.37 4.66 12.85
CA ARG A 11 -12.35 4.51 11.40
C ARG A 11 -13.46 3.58 10.91
N ARG A 12 -14.30 3.03 11.81
CA ARG A 12 -15.48 2.28 11.41
C ARG A 12 -16.53 3.21 10.82
N CYS A 13 -17.27 2.70 9.85
CA CYS A 13 -18.45 3.35 9.34
C CYS A 13 -19.51 3.49 10.43
N THR A 14 -20.06 4.68 10.60
CA THR A 14 -21.18 4.97 11.52
C THR A 14 -22.54 4.48 11.01
N GLY A 15 -22.63 4.12 9.72
CA GLY A 15 -23.86 3.66 9.11
C GLY A 15 -24.34 2.29 9.61
N THR A 16 -25.65 2.06 9.48
CA THR A 16 -26.30 0.79 9.85
C THR A 16 -26.58 -0.06 8.61
N ARG A 17 -26.38 -1.37 8.71
CA ARG A 17 -26.74 -2.34 7.67
C ARG A 17 -28.26 -2.54 7.61
N LYS A 18 -28.75 -3.18 6.55
CA LYS A 18 -30.18 -3.51 6.37
C LYS A 18 -30.75 -4.42 7.48
N ASP A 19 -29.89 -5.18 8.15
CA ASP A 19 -30.25 -6.06 9.28
C ASP A 19 -30.24 -5.32 10.64
N GLY A 20 -30.09 -3.99 10.66
CA GLY A 20 -30.02 -3.19 11.87
C GLY A 20 -28.67 -3.24 12.60
N LYS A 21 -27.69 -4.04 12.15
CA LYS A 21 -26.37 -4.12 12.77
C LYS A 21 -25.44 -3.00 12.32
N PRO A 22 -24.44 -2.59 13.13
CA PRO A 22 -23.46 -1.58 12.73
C PRO A 22 -22.62 -2.05 11.54
N CYS A 23 -22.31 -1.13 10.63
CA CYS A 23 -21.49 -1.41 9.47
C CYS A 23 -20.05 -1.74 9.88
N GLN A 24 -19.51 -2.82 9.33
CA GLN A 24 -18.14 -3.26 9.57
C GLN A 24 -17.17 -2.73 8.50
N ALA A 25 -17.61 -1.87 7.59
CA ALA A 25 -16.71 -1.25 6.63
C ALA A 25 -15.88 -0.14 7.28
N TRP A 26 -14.77 0.21 6.64
CA TRP A 26 -14.02 1.41 6.98
C TRP A 26 -14.74 2.65 6.44
N ALA A 27 -14.85 3.68 7.26
CA ALA A 27 -15.25 5.01 6.85
C ALA A 27 -14.33 5.50 5.73
N MET A 28 -14.88 6.26 4.79
CA MET A 28 -14.06 6.98 3.84
C MET A 28 -13.25 8.05 4.57
N TRP A 29 -12.13 8.40 3.95
CA TRP A 29 -11.30 9.48 4.46
C TRP A 29 -12.04 10.82 4.44
N ASN A 30 -11.95 11.57 5.54
CA ASN A 30 -12.57 12.89 5.73
C ASN A 30 -14.07 12.94 5.40
N ASP A 31 -14.78 11.81 5.48
CA ASP A 31 -16.24 11.86 5.46
C ASP A 31 -16.71 12.53 6.76
N PRO A 32 -17.43 13.65 6.70
CA PRO A 32 -17.83 14.40 7.91
C PRO A 32 -18.74 13.57 8.82
N GLU A 33 -19.44 12.58 8.26
CA GLU A 33 -20.33 11.69 9.00
C GLU A 33 -19.66 10.34 9.31
N GLN A 34 -18.38 10.16 8.98
CA GLN A 34 -17.65 8.89 9.11
C GLN A 34 -18.35 7.71 8.42
N ARG A 35 -18.90 7.92 7.22
CA ARG A 35 -19.57 6.86 6.45
C ARG A 35 -18.61 6.17 5.47
N CYS A 36 -18.84 4.88 5.22
CA CYS A 36 -18.14 4.14 4.16
C CYS A 36 -18.65 4.54 2.78
N MET A 37 -17.95 4.11 1.71
CA MET A 37 -18.34 4.42 0.33
C MET A 37 -19.81 4.06 0.01
N ALA A 38 -20.32 2.95 0.55
CA ALA A 38 -21.71 2.55 0.37
C ALA A 38 -22.67 3.50 1.09
N HIS A 39 -22.47 3.70 2.39
CA HIS A 39 -23.31 4.54 3.24
C HIS A 39 -23.22 6.04 2.95
N ALA A 40 -22.12 6.50 2.35
CA ALA A 40 -21.95 7.88 1.88
C ALA A 40 -22.60 8.13 0.51
N GLY A 41 -23.26 7.13 -0.09
CA GLY A 41 -23.88 7.26 -1.42
C GLY A 41 -22.88 7.41 -2.57
N ARG A 42 -21.60 7.06 -2.35
CA ARG A 42 -20.53 7.22 -3.35
C ARG A 42 -20.11 5.92 -4.04
N HIS A 43 -20.83 4.84 -3.75
CA HIS A 43 -20.69 3.60 -4.48
C HIS A 43 -21.40 3.74 -5.84
N HIS A 44 -21.02 2.89 -6.80
CA HIS A 44 -21.69 2.89 -8.10
C HIS A 44 -23.19 2.61 -7.94
N THR A 45 -24.02 3.47 -8.51
CA THR A 45 -25.47 3.28 -8.62
C THR A 45 -25.79 2.97 -10.09
N GLY A 46 -26.27 1.76 -10.37
CA GLY A 46 -26.62 1.32 -11.73
C GLY A 46 -26.01 -0.03 -12.09
N PRO A 47 -26.47 -0.65 -13.19
CA PRO A 47 -25.94 -1.94 -13.64
C PRO A 47 -24.43 -1.80 -13.87
N MET A 48 -23.63 -2.71 -13.29
CA MET A 48 -22.24 -2.86 -13.70
C MET A 48 -22.26 -3.04 -15.22
N GLN A 49 -21.72 -2.07 -15.96
CA GLN A 49 -21.70 -2.12 -17.43
C GLN A 49 -21.16 -3.49 -17.85
N ALA A 50 -22.04 -4.33 -18.38
CA ALA A 50 -21.74 -5.68 -18.79
C ALA A 50 -20.71 -5.61 -19.93
N LYS A 51 -19.65 -6.41 -19.81
CA LYS A 51 -18.58 -6.63 -20.79
C LYS A 51 -18.04 -5.35 -21.45
N ARG A 52 -16.94 -4.87 -20.88
CA ARG A 52 -16.18 -3.75 -21.43
C ARG A 52 -15.59 -4.06 -22.81
N PRO A 53 -15.49 -3.07 -23.70
CA PRO A 53 -14.72 -3.21 -24.92
C PRO A 53 -13.25 -3.51 -24.57
N PRO A 54 -12.60 -4.48 -25.22
CA PRO A 54 -11.18 -4.75 -25.04
C PRO A 54 -10.36 -3.49 -25.36
N GLY A 55 -9.30 -3.24 -24.58
CA GLY A 55 -8.30 -2.20 -24.90
C GLY A 55 -8.39 -0.87 -24.12
N LYS A 56 -9.38 -0.64 -23.25
CA LYS A 56 -9.41 0.56 -22.38
C LYS A 56 -9.14 0.21 -20.91
N CYS A 57 -7.91 0.46 -20.42
CA CYS A 57 -7.60 0.34 -18.99
C CYS A 57 -8.31 1.45 -18.19
N VAL A 58 -9.45 1.11 -17.62
CA VAL A 58 -10.25 2.03 -16.79
C VAL A 58 -9.65 2.20 -15.39
N CYS A 59 -8.50 1.58 -15.14
CA CYS A 59 -7.64 1.80 -13.99
C CYS A 59 -7.26 3.28 -13.78
N ARG A 60 -7.28 4.10 -14.85
CA ARG A 60 -6.96 5.53 -14.76
C ARG A 60 -8.07 6.39 -14.15
N TRP A 61 -9.34 5.97 -14.28
CA TRP A 61 -10.52 6.80 -13.93
C TRP A 61 -11.09 6.56 -12.53
N ARG A 62 -10.63 5.52 -11.82
CA ARG A 62 -11.05 5.23 -10.44
C ARG A 62 -9.88 5.19 -9.47
N ARG A 63 -8.87 6.04 -9.66
CA ARG A 63 -7.97 6.33 -8.54
C ARG A 63 -8.83 6.94 -7.45
N ALA A 64 -8.77 6.35 -6.25
CA ALA A 64 -9.56 6.82 -5.12
C ALA A 64 -9.32 8.34 -4.96
N GLN A 65 -10.33 9.14 -5.27
CA GLN A 65 -10.30 10.61 -5.16
C GLN A 65 -10.35 11.07 -3.69
N ALA A 66 -9.87 10.22 -2.77
CA ALA A 66 -9.72 10.63 -1.39
C ALA A 66 -8.74 11.81 -1.37
N PRO A 67 -9.07 12.92 -0.69
CA PRO A 67 -8.14 14.03 -0.57
C PRO A 67 -6.86 13.51 0.09
N PRO A 68 -5.69 13.98 -0.35
CA PRO A 68 -4.43 13.52 0.20
C PRO A 68 -4.32 13.93 1.67
N CYS A 69 -3.63 13.11 2.46
CA CYS A 69 -3.23 13.43 3.82
C CYS A 69 -2.02 14.36 3.80
N THR A 70 -2.00 15.35 4.69
CA THR A 70 -0.88 16.28 4.90
C THR A 70 -0.33 16.21 6.33
N CYS A 71 -0.48 15.07 7.02
CA CYS A 71 0.03 14.91 8.38
C CYS A 71 1.56 14.92 8.42
N ALA A 72 2.14 15.17 9.61
CA ALA A 72 3.58 15.29 9.84
C ALA A 72 4.42 14.05 9.50
N ALA A 73 3.78 12.91 9.20
CA ALA A 73 4.46 11.68 8.80
C ALA A 73 5.32 11.86 7.55
N TYR A 74 4.91 12.75 6.65
CA TYR A 74 5.61 13.05 5.40
C TYR A 74 5.53 14.55 5.10
N PRO A 75 6.58 15.16 4.55
CA PRO A 75 6.54 16.56 4.13
C PRO A 75 5.79 16.78 2.81
N TRP A 76 5.27 15.72 2.17
CA TRP A 76 4.39 15.80 0.99
C TRP A 76 2.98 15.24 1.25
N PRO A 77 2.00 15.68 0.42
CA PRO A 77 0.69 15.06 0.36
C PRO A 77 0.80 13.56 0.04
N HIS A 78 0.21 12.70 0.88
CA HIS A 78 0.33 11.23 0.77
C HIS A 78 -1.01 10.52 0.95
N ARG A 79 -1.05 9.20 0.68
CA ARG A 79 -2.27 8.43 0.88
C ARG A 79 -2.53 8.26 2.38
N PRO A 80 -3.75 8.55 2.84
CA PRO A 80 -4.30 8.02 4.08
C PRO A 80 -3.83 6.66 4.57
N GLY A 81 -3.20 6.59 5.74
CA GLY A 81 -2.83 5.30 6.34
C GLY A 81 -1.77 4.52 5.57
N SER A 82 -0.92 5.22 4.82
CA SER A 82 0.23 4.64 4.11
C SER A 82 1.53 4.86 4.90
N GLY A 83 2.38 3.83 4.91
CA GLY A 83 3.69 3.86 5.57
C GLY A 83 3.63 4.34 7.01
N LEU A 84 4.25 5.48 7.31
CA LEU A 84 4.34 6.11 8.64
C LEU A 84 3.05 6.84 9.07
N CYS A 85 2.11 7.05 8.14
CA CYS A 85 0.83 7.70 8.44
C CYS A 85 -0.06 6.77 9.27
N ARG A 86 -0.32 7.13 10.54
CA ARG A 86 -1.15 6.38 11.49
C ARG A 86 -2.59 6.87 11.61
N TRP A 87 -3.09 7.62 10.63
CA TRP A 87 -4.43 8.21 10.69
C TRP A 87 -5.53 7.21 11.12
N PRO A 88 -6.45 7.57 12.03
CA PRO A 88 -6.69 8.91 12.57
C PRO A 88 -5.79 9.32 13.74
N GLU A 89 -4.84 8.48 14.13
CA GLU A 89 -3.86 8.83 15.16
C GLU A 89 -2.71 9.68 14.58
N PRO A 90 -2.06 10.49 15.43
CA PRO A 90 -0.82 11.15 15.03
C PRO A 90 0.24 10.10 14.67
N PRO A 91 1.13 10.41 13.71
CA PRO A 91 2.24 9.53 13.38
C PRO A 91 3.22 9.45 14.56
N GLN A 92 3.87 8.29 14.72
CA GLN A 92 4.95 8.11 15.70
C GLN A 92 6.32 8.48 15.15
N GLU A 93 6.45 8.45 13.82
CA GLU A 93 7.69 8.65 13.09
C GLU A 93 7.42 9.55 11.88
N THR A 94 8.44 10.28 11.45
CA THR A 94 8.36 11.21 10.31
C THR A 94 9.43 10.88 9.28
N SER A 95 9.05 10.88 8.01
CA SER A 95 9.99 10.72 6.89
C SER A 95 10.74 12.02 6.62
N GLN A 96 12.07 11.92 6.47
CA GLN A 96 12.95 13.02 6.07
C GLN A 96 13.35 12.99 4.58
N ALA A 97 13.11 11.87 3.89
CA ALA A 97 13.20 11.86 2.42
C ALA A 97 12.31 13.00 1.88
N PRO A 98 12.61 13.62 0.72
CA PRO A 98 11.78 14.55 -0.05
C PRO A 98 10.84 13.83 -1.02
N ALA A 99 9.86 14.56 -1.56
CA ALA A 99 8.86 14.01 -2.48
C ALA A 99 9.52 13.56 -3.79
N GLY A 100 9.14 12.38 -4.29
CA GLY A 100 9.62 11.89 -5.59
C GLY A 100 11.01 11.25 -5.56
N GLU A 101 11.76 11.39 -4.46
CA GLU A 101 12.99 10.65 -4.25
C GLU A 101 12.62 9.20 -3.89
N ARG A 102 12.42 8.39 -4.93
CA ARG A 102 12.35 6.95 -4.73
C ARG A 102 13.74 6.54 -4.25
N LEU A 103 13.83 5.93 -3.06
CA LEU A 103 14.96 5.04 -2.76
C LEU A 103 15.20 4.22 -4.03
N PRO A 104 16.42 4.14 -4.57
CA PRO A 104 16.72 3.35 -5.75
C PRO A 104 16.14 1.99 -5.47
N GLY A 105 14.99 1.73 -6.09
CA GLY A 105 14.17 0.61 -5.70
C GLY A 105 15.07 -0.59 -5.92
N VAL A 106 15.33 -1.36 -4.85
CA VAL A 106 15.79 -2.74 -4.98
C VAL A 106 15.01 -3.26 -6.16
N LEU A 107 15.70 -3.46 -7.30
CA LEU A 107 15.10 -3.57 -8.61
C LEU A 107 13.82 -4.37 -8.43
N ARG A 108 12.67 -3.68 -8.46
CA ARG A 108 11.41 -4.40 -8.59
C ARG A 108 11.62 -4.96 -9.96
N THR A 109 12.03 -6.22 -10.04
CA THR A 109 12.00 -6.98 -11.27
C THR A 109 10.57 -6.77 -11.72
N ASP A 110 10.44 -5.88 -12.69
CA ASP A 110 9.17 -5.70 -13.33
C ASP A 110 8.77 -7.10 -13.77
N THR A 111 7.50 -7.44 -13.59
CA THR A 111 7.03 -8.77 -13.94
C THR A 111 7.36 -9.10 -15.40
N ALA A 112 7.60 -8.08 -16.23
CA ALA A 112 8.20 -8.18 -17.56
C ALA A 112 9.66 -8.67 -17.54
N GLY A 113 10.59 -8.01 -16.85
CA GLY A 113 11.98 -8.45 -16.77
C GLY A 113 12.14 -9.81 -16.09
N TYR A 114 11.36 -10.09 -15.03
CA TYR A 114 11.32 -11.45 -14.46
C TYR A 114 10.81 -12.49 -15.45
N ARG A 115 9.73 -12.17 -16.18
CA ARG A 115 9.19 -13.05 -17.23
C ARG A 115 10.21 -13.28 -18.36
N MET A 116 10.89 -12.23 -18.83
CA MET A 116 11.93 -12.35 -19.86
C MET A 116 13.08 -13.25 -19.40
N LEU A 117 13.53 -13.13 -18.14
CA LEU A 117 14.55 -14.02 -17.59
C LEU A 117 14.06 -15.47 -17.49
N VAL A 118 12.82 -15.68 -17.08
CA VAL A 118 12.21 -17.01 -17.01
C VAL A 118 12.01 -17.63 -18.40
N GLU A 119 11.68 -16.84 -19.40
CA GLU A 119 11.55 -17.29 -20.80
C GLU A 119 12.91 -17.63 -21.41
N ALA A 120 13.94 -16.81 -21.17
CA ALA A 120 15.27 -17.00 -21.73
C ALA A 120 16.05 -18.14 -21.06
N PHE A 121 15.90 -18.31 -19.74
CA PHE A 121 16.76 -19.21 -18.95
C PHE A 121 15.99 -20.32 -18.23
N GLY A 122 14.66 -20.28 -18.23
CA GLY A 122 13.84 -21.23 -17.48
C GLY A 122 13.74 -20.87 -15.99
N LYS A 123 12.57 -21.14 -15.40
CA LYS A 123 12.25 -20.73 -14.02
C LYS A 123 13.21 -21.31 -12.97
N LYS A 124 13.66 -22.55 -13.15
CA LYS A 124 14.53 -23.24 -12.18
C LYS A 124 15.91 -22.58 -12.09
N ASP A 125 16.45 -22.15 -13.22
CA ASP A 125 17.78 -21.53 -13.26
C ASP A 125 17.77 -20.11 -12.70
N VAL A 126 16.71 -19.33 -12.97
CA VAL A 126 16.54 -17.98 -12.41
C VAL A 126 16.42 -18.03 -10.88
N GLU A 127 15.68 -19.00 -10.31
CA GLU A 127 15.56 -19.10 -8.85
C GLU A 127 16.86 -19.60 -8.19
N ARG A 128 17.58 -20.56 -8.82
CA ARG A 128 18.91 -20.99 -8.35
C ARG A 128 19.89 -19.81 -8.30
N GLN A 129 19.96 -19.00 -9.36
CA GLN A 129 20.83 -17.82 -9.39
C GLN A 129 20.44 -16.79 -8.32
N ARG A 130 19.13 -16.62 -8.04
CA ARG A 130 18.69 -15.73 -6.95
C ARG A 130 19.13 -16.25 -5.58
N GLU A 131 19.08 -17.54 -5.34
CA GLU A 131 19.57 -18.16 -4.10
C GLU A 131 21.08 -17.99 -3.94
N GLU A 132 21.86 -18.19 -5.01
CA GLU A 132 23.31 -17.98 -5.04
C GLU A 132 23.67 -16.52 -4.73
N ILE A 133 23.02 -15.56 -5.39
CA ILE A 133 23.21 -14.12 -5.12
C ILE A 133 22.83 -13.78 -3.68
N ALA A 134 21.69 -14.30 -3.18
CA ALA A 134 21.26 -14.07 -1.81
C ALA A 134 22.26 -14.66 -0.79
N ALA A 135 22.87 -15.83 -1.10
CA ALA A 135 23.91 -16.43 -0.28
C ALA A 135 25.20 -15.58 -0.27
N MET A 136 25.62 -15.07 -1.44
CA MET A 136 26.77 -14.16 -1.53
C MET A 136 26.55 -12.89 -0.72
N VAL A 137 25.38 -12.25 -0.85
CA VAL A 137 25.05 -11.03 -0.09
C VAL A 137 25.01 -11.30 1.42
N ARG A 138 24.42 -12.43 1.86
CA ARG A 138 24.44 -12.82 3.28
C ARG A 138 25.87 -13.04 3.79
N GLY A 139 26.74 -13.68 3.01
CA GLY A 139 28.15 -13.87 3.38
C GLY A 139 28.92 -12.55 3.49
N ALA A 140 28.70 -11.62 2.56
CA ALA A 140 29.32 -10.30 2.58
C ALA A 140 28.87 -9.46 3.79
N LEU A 141 27.57 -9.53 4.15
CA LEU A 141 27.03 -8.78 5.29
C LEU A 141 27.33 -9.43 6.65
N GLY A 142 27.46 -10.76 6.71
CA GLY A 142 27.81 -11.49 7.93
C GLY A 142 29.27 -11.34 8.36
N SER A 143 30.15 -10.96 7.44
CA SER A 143 31.59 -10.80 7.68
C SER A 143 31.97 -9.45 8.31
N ASN A 144 31.00 -8.54 8.48
CA ASN A 144 31.23 -7.16 8.93
C ASN A 144 30.85 -6.95 10.41
N ARG A 145 31.06 -7.96 11.27
CA ARG A 145 31.01 -7.73 12.73
C ARG A 145 32.31 -7.03 13.16
N PRO A 146 32.25 -5.84 13.77
CA PRO A 146 33.46 -5.19 14.28
C PRO A 146 34.11 -6.12 15.30
N ARG A 147 35.41 -6.43 15.10
CA ARG A 147 36.25 -7.03 16.13
C ARG A 147 36.21 -6.08 17.33
N SER A 148 35.50 -6.46 18.38
CA SER A 148 35.58 -5.83 19.68
C SER A 148 37.04 -5.89 20.13
N GLY A 149 37.72 -4.73 20.07
CA GLY A 149 39.09 -4.57 20.54
C GLY A 149 39.20 -4.88 22.03
N SER A 150 40.30 -5.52 22.39
CA SER A 150 40.82 -5.64 23.76
C SER A 150 41.91 -4.61 23.97
#